data_AF-A0A8C0XX64-F1
#
_entry.id   AF-A0A8C0XX64-F1
#
_cell.length_a   1.000
_cell.length_b   1.000
_cell.length_c   1.000
_cell.angle_alpha   90.00
_cell.angle_beta   90.00
_cell.angle_gamma   90.00
#
_symmetry.space_group_name_H-M   'P 1'
#
loop_
_entity.id
_entity.type
_entity.pdbx_description
1 polymer ?
#
loop_
_entity_poly.entity_id
_entity_poly.type
_entity_poly.pdbx_seq_one_letter_code
_entity_poly.pdbx_strand_id
1 'polypeptide(L)'
;MQIYNTYKSTQYHLIYQTTVERIEKRYLELFDRDYKYSIIHNTNGDVCGHYPRKIVFLEYESSDNNKESFESTLQISRLQDLVNRSKMARCRGRFVCPVILYNGKHVCRSSTLAGWGELYGRTGYNYIFSGGSDDTFGDAEEVLEDDCAVRNNDSQLFDKVRGSDIKLLKYLSVRYICDLMVENKKVKFGLNVTSSEKVDKAQRYADFTLLSVPYPGCEFFREYKDRDYTAEGLVFNWNQDYVDAPLTIPACFTKNLNINWSEYQSWDLVQQTQNYLKLLLHIINSDDENGLLVHCISGWDRTPLFVSLLRLSLWADGAIHASLEPSEILYLTIAYDWFLFGHMLPDRLSKGEEIFFFCFNFLKHIVCDTFSVIKKQRDRGSVTSLSSDFSLITEETSAPSSLLAEATDPITTGPQAPNGLVRLEAVRELFLAAYSSTVGLKSSASSPSGAISGLLEQFARGVGLRGTNAII
;
A
#
# COMPACT_ATOMS: atom_id res chain seq x y z
N MET A 1 0.41 -7.46 -19.17
CA MET A 1 1.81 -7.58 -18.72
C MET A 1 2.83 -6.66 -19.41
N GLN A 2 2.57 -6.07 -20.60
CA GLN A 2 3.52 -5.18 -21.28
C GLN A 2 4.07 -4.02 -20.42
N ILE A 3 3.33 -3.57 -19.40
CA ILE A 3 3.75 -2.53 -18.46
C ILE A 3 5.06 -2.86 -17.72
N TYR A 4 5.35 -4.14 -17.46
CA TYR A 4 6.59 -4.56 -16.80
C TYR A 4 7.84 -4.20 -17.59
N ASN A 5 7.80 -4.40 -18.91
CA ASN A 5 8.94 -4.09 -19.77
C ASN A 5 9.26 -2.59 -19.72
N THR A 6 8.22 -1.75 -19.80
CA THR A 6 8.35 -0.30 -19.63
C THR A 6 8.89 0.06 -18.24
N TYR A 7 8.35 -0.58 -17.21
CA TYR A 7 8.68 -0.25 -15.82
C TYR A 7 10.12 -0.62 -15.45
N LYS A 8 10.60 -1.78 -15.92
CA LYS A 8 11.98 -2.23 -15.71
C LYS A 8 12.99 -1.28 -16.38
N SER A 9 12.65 -0.72 -17.53
CA SER A 9 13.59 0.09 -18.33
C SER A 9 13.55 1.58 -18.00
N THR A 10 12.42 2.10 -17.51
CA THR A 10 12.17 3.54 -17.52
C THR A 10 11.32 3.98 -16.33
N GLN A 11 11.68 5.11 -15.75
CA GLN A 11 10.86 5.75 -14.71
C GLN A 11 9.66 6.46 -15.34
N TYR A 12 8.57 6.57 -14.59
CA TYR A 12 7.33 7.17 -15.09
C TYR A 12 7.51 8.58 -15.69
N HIS A 13 8.37 9.43 -15.13
CA HIS A 13 8.59 10.78 -15.68
C HIS A 13 9.39 10.84 -16.98
N LEU A 14 9.95 9.70 -17.41
CA LEU A 14 10.80 9.60 -18.59
C LEU A 14 10.13 8.80 -19.72
N ILE A 15 8.90 8.33 -19.54
CA ILE A 15 8.21 7.56 -20.58
C ILE A 15 7.50 8.45 -21.61
N TYR A 16 7.48 7.98 -22.85
CA TYR A 16 6.75 8.63 -23.94
C TYR A 16 5.28 8.82 -23.59
N GLN A 17 4.76 10.00 -23.92
CA GLN A 17 3.39 10.41 -23.59
C GLN A 17 2.32 9.41 -24.08
N THR A 18 2.50 8.83 -25.28
CA THR A 18 1.58 7.83 -25.83
C THR A 18 1.52 6.54 -25.01
N THR A 19 2.62 6.14 -24.38
CA THR A 19 2.67 4.99 -23.48
C THR A 19 1.96 5.30 -22.17
N VAL A 20 2.16 6.49 -21.61
CA VAL A 20 1.44 6.98 -20.43
C VAL A 20 -0.07 6.92 -20.67
N GLU A 21 -0.54 7.49 -21.78
CA GLU A 21 -1.96 7.60 -22.12
C GLU A 21 -2.64 6.23 -22.24
N ARG A 22 -1.93 5.22 -22.79
CA ARG A 22 -2.41 3.84 -22.85
C ARG A 22 -2.53 3.21 -21.45
N ILE A 23 -1.55 3.44 -20.59
CA ILE A 23 -1.58 2.94 -19.20
C ILE A 23 -2.73 3.61 -18.45
N GLU A 24 -2.89 4.93 -18.65
CA GLU A 24 -3.96 5.74 -18.07
C GLU A 24 -5.34 5.26 -18.46
N LYS A 25 -5.57 5.10 -19.76
CA LYS A 25 -6.83 4.58 -20.28
C LYS A 25 -7.18 3.26 -19.60
N ARG A 26 -6.22 2.34 -19.51
CA ARG A 26 -6.48 1.02 -18.94
C ARG A 26 -6.83 1.05 -17.46
N TYR A 27 -6.11 1.80 -16.60
CA TYR A 27 -6.47 1.81 -15.18
C TYR A 27 -7.80 2.55 -14.93
N LEU A 28 -8.11 3.57 -15.73
CA LEU A 28 -9.40 4.28 -15.64
C LEU A 28 -10.57 3.35 -15.99
N GLU A 29 -10.44 2.55 -17.05
CA GLU A 29 -11.41 1.50 -17.40
C GLU A 29 -11.61 0.50 -16.25
N LEU A 30 -10.55 0.15 -15.51
CA LEU A 30 -10.65 -0.77 -14.38
C LEU A 30 -11.37 -0.14 -13.17
N PHE A 31 -11.12 1.13 -12.86
CA PHE A 31 -11.84 1.83 -11.80
C PHE A 31 -13.33 2.03 -12.15
N ASP A 32 -13.64 2.35 -13.41
CA ASP A 32 -15.01 2.63 -13.88
C ASP A 32 -15.98 1.46 -13.71
N ARG A 33 -15.46 0.22 -13.64
CA ARG A 33 -16.26 -0.99 -13.47
C ARG A 33 -16.96 -1.07 -12.12
N ASP A 34 -16.27 -0.63 -11.06
CA ASP A 34 -16.73 -0.83 -9.68
C ASP A 34 -16.95 0.48 -8.92
N TYR A 35 -16.58 1.64 -9.48
CA TYR A 35 -16.61 2.91 -8.77
C TYR A 35 -17.12 4.07 -9.62
N LYS A 36 -17.87 4.97 -8.99
CA LYS A 36 -17.96 6.35 -9.44
C LYS A 36 -16.71 7.08 -8.98
N TYR A 37 -16.05 7.80 -9.87
CA TYR A 37 -14.86 8.54 -9.53
C TYR A 37 -14.80 9.91 -10.22
N SER A 38 -14.04 10.80 -9.61
CA SER A 38 -13.59 12.07 -10.16
C SER A 38 -12.09 12.02 -10.44
N ILE A 39 -11.61 12.97 -11.25
CA ILE A 39 -10.19 13.10 -11.58
C ILE A 39 -9.64 14.39 -10.99
N ILE A 40 -8.60 14.27 -10.17
CA ILE A 40 -7.73 15.38 -9.79
C ILE A 40 -6.69 15.52 -10.89
N HIS A 41 -6.70 16.64 -11.59
CA HIS A 41 -5.80 16.88 -12.71
C HIS A 41 -4.43 17.33 -12.21
N ASN A 42 -3.41 16.56 -12.56
CA ASN A 42 -2.00 16.84 -12.29
C ASN A 42 -1.26 16.96 -13.63
N THR A 43 -1.78 17.83 -14.50
CA THR A 43 -1.21 18.16 -15.80
C THR A 43 0.27 18.52 -15.61
N ASN A 44 1.16 17.94 -16.41
CA ASN A 44 2.61 18.17 -16.36
C ASN A 44 3.30 17.96 -14.98
N GLY A 45 2.62 17.39 -13.99
CA GLY A 45 3.15 17.27 -12.63
C GLY A 45 3.04 18.54 -11.77
N ASP A 46 2.24 19.53 -12.16
CA ASP A 46 2.13 20.85 -11.52
C ASP A 46 1.71 20.78 -10.04
N VAL A 47 0.94 19.76 -9.68
CA VAL A 47 0.53 19.47 -8.30
C VAL A 47 1.60 18.63 -7.61
N CYS A 48 1.97 17.51 -8.23
CA CYS A 48 3.04 16.65 -7.74
C CYS A 48 3.72 15.95 -8.92
N GLY A 49 4.98 16.31 -9.16
CA GLY A 49 5.82 15.70 -10.18
C GLY A 49 6.21 14.24 -9.92
N HIS A 50 5.59 13.56 -8.94
CA HIS A 50 5.80 12.13 -8.63
C HIS A 50 4.49 11.33 -8.64
N TYR A 51 3.37 11.95 -9.00
CA TYR A 51 2.05 11.33 -9.07
C TYR A 51 1.56 11.23 -10.54
N PRO A 52 0.58 10.36 -10.84
CA PRO A 52 0.00 10.26 -12.18
C PRO A 52 -0.57 11.60 -12.68
N ARG A 53 -0.72 11.80 -14.01
CA ARG A 53 -1.38 13.01 -14.55
C ARG A 53 -2.86 13.06 -14.22
N LYS A 54 -3.51 11.90 -14.15
CA LYS A 54 -4.92 11.73 -13.79
C LYS A 54 -5.02 10.94 -12.49
N ILE A 55 -5.15 11.66 -11.37
CA ILE A 55 -5.25 11.04 -10.05
C ILE A 55 -6.72 10.74 -9.78
N VAL A 56 -7.04 9.47 -9.60
CA VAL A 56 -8.41 8.99 -9.38
C VAL A 56 -8.83 9.25 -7.94
N PHE A 57 -9.94 9.95 -7.77
CA PHE A 57 -10.65 10.11 -6.51
C PHE A 57 -11.93 9.29 -6.55
N LEU A 58 -11.97 8.16 -5.84
CA LEU A 58 -13.12 7.26 -5.79
C LEU A 58 -14.20 7.89 -4.90
N GLU A 59 -15.37 8.22 -5.44
CA GLU A 59 -16.42 8.90 -4.67
C GLU A 59 -17.27 7.90 -3.89
N TYR A 60 -17.74 6.86 -4.58
CA TYR A 60 -18.54 5.77 -4.02
C TYR A 60 -18.44 4.52 -4.91
N GLU A 61 -18.79 3.38 -4.34
CA GLU A 61 -18.88 2.11 -5.07
C GLU A 61 -20.12 2.10 -5.96
N SER A 62 -19.94 1.77 -7.24
CA SER A 62 -21.01 1.64 -8.21
C SER A 62 -21.77 0.34 -7.97
N SER A 63 -22.91 0.38 -7.28
CA SER A 63 -23.85 -0.75 -7.26
C SER A 63 -24.86 -0.63 -8.40
N ASP A 64 -25.18 -1.75 -9.07
CA ASP A 64 -26.06 -1.78 -10.25
C ASP A 64 -27.48 -1.22 -10.01
N ASN A 65 -27.92 -1.08 -8.75
CA ASN A 65 -29.31 -0.78 -8.42
C ASN A 65 -29.63 0.69 -8.10
N ASN A 66 -28.67 1.61 -7.94
CA ASN A 66 -28.97 3.01 -7.56
C ASN A 66 -27.94 4.01 -8.12
N LYS A 67 -27.78 4.06 -9.45
CA LYS A 67 -26.88 5.02 -10.12
C LYS A 67 -27.30 6.50 -9.98
N GLU A 68 -28.49 6.80 -9.47
CA GLU A 68 -29.07 8.15 -9.49
C GLU A 68 -29.35 8.77 -8.11
N SER A 69 -29.21 8.06 -6.99
CA SER A 69 -29.66 8.56 -5.67
C SER A 69 -28.55 8.97 -4.69
N PHE A 70 -27.27 8.75 -5.01
CA PHE A 70 -26.17 9.07 -4.10
C PHE A 70 -25.36 10.25 -4.64
N GLU A 71 -25.51 11.41 -4.00
CA GLU A 71 -24.69 12.59 -4.26
C GLU A 71 -23.43 12.49 -3.41
N SER A 72 -22.25 12.55 -4.04
CA SER A 72 -20.97 12.51 -3.34
C SER A 72 -20.89 13.64 -2.31
N THR A 73 -20.60 13.29 -1.06
CA THR A 73 -20.46 14.26 0.04
C THR A 73 -19.30 15.24 -0.19
N LEU A 74 -18.38 14.92 -1.10
CA LEU A 74 -17.15 15.66 -1.33
C LEU A 74 -17.17 16.43 -2.65
N GLN A 75 -17.09 17.76 -2.54
CA GLN A 75 -16.97 18.69 -3.67
C GLN A 75 -15.57 18.63 -4.28
N ILE A 76 -15.47 18.12 -5.51
CA ILE A 76 -14.19 17.95 -6.22
C ILE A 76 -13.41 19.27 -6.39
N SER A 77 -14.10 20.40 -6.60
CA SER A 77 -13.46 21.73 -6.69
C SER A 77 -12.73 22.10 -5.40
N ARG A 78 -13.40 21.89 -4.26
CA ARG A 78 -12.82 22.11 -2.94
C ARG A 78 -11.67 21.16 -2.65
N LEU A 79 -11.76 19.90 -3.08
CA LEU A 79 -10.66 18.94 -2.98
C LEU A 79 -9.42 19.43 -3.75
N GLN A 80 -9.61 19.86 -5.01
CA GLN A 80 -8.54 20.39 -5.85
C GLN A 80 -7.86 21.61 -5.21
N ASP A 81 -8.62 22.51 -4.60
CA ASP A 81 -8.09 23.66 -3.86
C ASP A 81 -7.25 23.23 -2.65
N LEU A 82 -7.74 22.27 -1.86
CA LEU A 82 -7.01 21.75 -0.69
C LEU A 82 -5.73 21.02 -1.09
N VAL A 83 -5.77 20.25 -2.18
CA VAL A 83 -4.60 19.59 -2.76
C VAL A 83 -3.56 20.62 -3.20
N ASN A 84 -3.97 21.66 -3.94
CA ASN A 84 -3.07 22.73 -4.38
C ASN A 84 -2.42 23.49 -3.21
N ARG A 85 -3.15 23.71 -2.11
CA ARG A 85 -2.63 24.41 -0.92
C ARG A 85 -1.72 23.54 -0.06
N SER A 86 -1.93 22.22 -0.06
CA SER A 86 -1.18 21.28 0.79
C SER A 86 0.05 20.67 0.12
N LYS A 87 0.22 20.82 -1.20
CA LYS A 87 1.28 20.16 -1.97
C LYS A 87 2.70 20.36 -1.43
N MET A 88 2.99 21.46 -0.73
CA MET A 88 4.32 21.72 -0.18
C MET A 88 4.58 21.12 1.20
N ALA A 89 3.56 20.60 1.88
CA ALA A 89 3.70 20.10 3.25
C ALA A 89 4.55 18.84 3.32
N ARG A 90 4.44 17.95 2.34
CA ARG A 90 5.08 16.63 2.40
C ARG A 90 6.25 16.54 1.44
N CYS A 91 7.20 15.67 1.77
CA CYS A 91 8.39 15.46 0.96
C CYS A 91 8.04 15.19 -0.51
N ARG A 92 8.90 15.63 -1.43
CA ARG A 92 8.72 15.50 -2.89
C ARG A 92 7.43 16.14 -3.45
N GLY A 93 6.77 16.97 -2.67
CA GLY A 93 5.49 17.55 -3.01
C GLY A 93 4.34 16.53 -2.99
N ARG A 94 4.55 15.36 -2.37
CA ARG A 94 3.61 14.24 -2.40
C ARG A 94 2.52 14.50 -1.39
N PHE A 95 1.50 15.27 -1.77
CA PHE A 95 0.34 15.53 -0.94
C PHE A 95 -0.40 14.23 -0.54
N VAL A 96 -1.32 14.30 0.41
CA VAL A 96 -2.12 13.16 0.84
C VAL A 96 -3.08 12.74 -0.28
N CYS A 97 -2.86 11.56 -0.86
CA CYS A 97 -3.63 11.09 -2.01
C CYS A 97 -4.48 9.86 -1.65
N PRO A 98 -5.81 9.91 -1.78
CA PRO A 98 -6.68 8.74 -1.60
C PRO A 98 -6.48 7.75 -2.75
N VAL A 99 -6.38 6.47 -2.43
CA VAL A 99 -6.06 5.41 -3.41
C VAL A 99 -6.92 4.15 -3.29
N ILE A 100 -7.57 3.93 -2.16
CA ILE A 100 -8.56 2.86 -1.96
C ILE A 100 -9.78 3.49 -1.29
N LEU A 101 -10.96 3.07 -1.71
CA LEU A 101 -12.23 3.31 -1.03
C LEU A 101 -12.77 1.95 -0.59
N TYR A 102 -13.10 1.83 0.69
CA TYR A 102 -13.69 0.63 1.27
C TYR A 102 -14.69 1.06 2.34
N ASN A 103 -15.95 0.63 2.22
CA ASN A 103 -17.04 0.98 3.16
C ASN A 103 -17.11 2.49 3.44
N GLY A 104 -17.02 3.33 2.40
CA GLY A 104 -17.07 4.79 2.53
C GLY A 104 -15.79 5.45 3.10
N LYS A 105 -14.77 4.66 3.46
CA LYS A 105 -13.52 5.14 4.05
C LYS A 105 -12.37 5.15 3.05
N HIS A 106 -11.59 6.22 3.09
CA HIS A 106 -10.42 6.35 2.24
C HIS A 106 -9.15 5.80 2.90
N VAL A 107 -8.46 4.92 2.19
CA VAL A 107 -7.02 4.71 2.41
C VAL A 107 -6.26 5.71 1.56
N CYS A 108 -5.53 6.57 2.23
CA CYS A 108 -4.65 7.55 1.65
C CYS A 108 -3.19 7.09 1.71
N ARG A 109 -2.40 7.59 0.78
CA ARG A 109 -0.95 7.41 0.77
C ARG A 109 -0.25 8.74 0.66
N SER A 110 0.97 8.80 1.17
CA SER A 110 1.79 9.99 1.04
C SER A 110 3.27 9.73 1.36
N SER A 111 4.08 10.78 1.40
CA SER A 111 5.38 10.79 2.06
C SER A 111 5.27 11.41 3.47
N THR A 112 6.37 11.42 4.21
CA THR A 112 6.48 12.15 5.48
C THR A 112 6.47 13.67 5.27
N LEU A 113 6.50 14.43 6.37
CA LEU A 113 6.50 15.89 6.36
C LEU A 113 7.86 16.45 5.88
N ALA A 114 7.82 17.45 5.00
CA ALA A 114 9.01 18.13 4.48
C ALA A 114 9.77 18.88 5.58
N GLY A 115 11.09 18.78 5.63
CA GLY A 115 11.93 19.55 6.54
C GLY A 115 12.15 21.00 6.08
N TRP A 116 12.84 21.78 6.91
CA TRP A 116 13.21 23.18 6.64
C TRP A 116 13.92 23.37 5.30
N GLY A 117 14.98 22.59 5.05
CA GLY A 117 15.79 22.74 3.83
C GLY A 117 14.98 22.46 2.55
N GLU A 118 14.03 21.52 2.61
CA GLU A 118 13.17 21.22 1.47
C GLU A 118 12.09 22.30 1.26
N LEU A 119 11.50 22.82 2.34
CA LEU A 119 10.49 23.88 2.25
C LEU A 119 11.09 25.19 1.75
N TYR A 120 12.25 25.60 2.29
CA TYR A 120 12.94 26.80 1.85
C TYR A 120 13.56 26.67 0.47
N GLY A 121 14.17 25.53 0.16
CA GLY A 121 14.69 25.26 -1.17
C GLY A 121 13.60 25.39 -2.24
N ARG A 122 12.36 24.98 -1.93
CA ARG A 122 11.22 25.14 -2.83
C ARG A 122 10.65 26.55 -2.88
N THR A 123 10.50 27.21 -1.73
CA THR A 123 9.96 28.58 -1.66
C THR A 123 10.93 29.57 -2.29
N GLY A 124 12.24 29.43 -2.07
CA GLY A 124 13.27 30.24 -2.70
C GLY A 124 13.37 30.02 -4.20
N TYR A 125 13.21 28.79 -4.69
CA TYR A 125 13.16 28.50 -6.12
C TYR A 125 11.90 29.08 -6.78
N ASN A 126 10.73 28.98 -6.13
CA ASN A 126 9.51 29.64 -6.62
C ASN A 126 9.64 31.17 -6.60
N TYR A 127 10.32 31.77 -5.62
CA TYR A 127 10.55 33.21 -5.55
C TYR A 127 11.51 33.71 -6.65
N ILE A 128 12.55 32.93 -6.98
CA ILE A 128 13.57 33.32 -7.96
C ILE A 128 13.12 33.04 -9.41
N PHE A 129 12.28 32.02 -9.64
CA PHE A 129 11.90 31.59 -11.00
C PHE A 129 10.44 31.86 -11.40
N SER A 130 9.55 32.26 -10.47
CA SER A 130 8.17 32.66 -10.82
C SER A 130 8.09 34.13 -11.24
N GLY A 131 8.91 34.50 -12.23
CA GLY A 131 9.02 35.83 -12.87
C GLY A 131 8.03 36.88 -12.34
N GLY A 132 8.57 37.87 -11.64
CA GLY A 132 7.82 38.91 -10.95
C GLY A 132 6.61 39.42 -11.73
N SER A 133 5.44 39.20 -11.15
CA SER A 133 4.24 39.99 -11.40
C SER A 133 3.28 39.78 -10.23
N ASP A 134 3.54 40.48 -9.13
CA ASP A 134 2.47 41.13 -8.40
C ASP A 134 3.04 42.34 -7.67
N ASP A 135 2.61 43.51 -8.12
CA ASP A 135 2.95 44.81 -7.57
C ASP A 135 2.30 44.93 -6.17
N THR A 136 3.08 44.77 -5.11
CA THR A 136 2.86 45.43 -3.81
C THR A 136 3.98 45.05 -2.84
N PHE A 137 5.03 45.88 -2.80
CA PHE A 137 5.57 46.54 -1.60
C PHE A 137 6.89 47.20 -2.01
N GLY A 138 6.95 48.52 -1.85
CA GLY A 138 8.08 49.34 -2.25
C GLY A 138 9.31 49.15 -1.37
N ASP A 139 10.45 49.54 -1.95
CA ASP A 139 11.72 49.92 -1.33
C ASP A 139 12.00 49.41 0.08
N ALA A 140 12.92 48.44 0.18
CA ALA A 140 13.84 48.40 1.30
C ALA A 140 15.19 47.86 0.82
N GLU A 141 16.19 48.73 0.91
CA GLU A 141 17.61 48.47 0.74
C GLU A 141 18.10 47.26 1.54
N GLU A 142 19.26 46.73 1.13
CA GLU A 142 20.06 45.77 1.88
C GLU A 142 20.25 46.22 3.33
N VAL A 143 19.49 45.63 4.26
CA VAL A 143 19.78 45.72 5.69
C VAL A 143 19.80 44.31 6.28
N LEU A 144 20.93 43.96 6.87
CA LEU A 144 21.12 42.75 7.68
C LEU A 144 20.27 42.86 8.95
N GLU A 145 19.00 42.44 8.89
CA GLU A 145 18.09 42.47 10.05
C GLU A 145 17.75 41.07 10.60
N ASP A 146 18.29 40.86 11.80
CA ASP A 146 17.69 40.22 12.97
C ASP A 146 17.17 38.76 12.89
N ASP A 147 17.94 37.87 13.52
CA ASP A 147 17.72 36.41 13.66
C ASP A 147 16.35 36.07 14.31
N CYS A 148 15.71 37.03 14.98
CA CYS A 148 14.40 36.85 15.63
C CYS A 148 13.21 37.03 14.66
N ALA A 149 13.31 37.94 13.68
CA ALA A 149 12.26 38.20 12.70
C ALA A 149 12.13 37.03 11.72
N VAL A 150 13.27 36.45 11.33
CA VAL A 150 13.34 35.24 10.50
C VAL A 150 12.65 34.06 11.19
N ARG A 151 12.93 33.82 12.47
CA ARG A 151 12.31 32.73 13.27
C ARG A 151 10.79 32.86 13.45
N ASN A 152 10.27 34.09 13.49
CA ASN A 152 8.82 34.32 13.57
C ASN A 152 8.12 34.04 12.23
N ASN A 153 8.73 34.45 11.12
CA ASN A 153 8.20 34.21 9.77
C ASN A 153 8.25 32.71 9.41
N ASP A 154 9.33 32.04 9.81
CA ASP A 154 9.55 30.61 9.85
C ASP A 154 8.36 29.83 10.46
N SER A 155 8.00 30.17 11.71
CA SER A 155 6.92 29.48 12.43
C SER A 155 5.58 29.65 11.70
N GLN A 156 5.30 30.86 11.22
CA GLN A 156 4.05 31.16 10.50
C GLN A 156 3.94 30.39 9.18
N LEU A 157 5.05 30.26 8.43
CA LEU A 157 5.09 29.47 7.20
C LEU A 157 4.80 27.99 7.47
N PHE A 158 5.43 27.41 8.50
CA PHE A 158 5.17 26.03 8.90
C PHE A 158 3.71 25.85 9.31
N ASP A 159 3.16 26.72 10.14
CA ASP A 159 1.77 26.61 10.59
C ASP A 159 0.79 26.74 9.42
N LYS A 160 1.06 27.60 8.45
CA LYS A 160 0.26 27.73 7.22
C LYS A 160 0.31 26.46 6.35
N VAL A 161 1.51 25.93 6.11
CA VAL A 161 1.72 24.75 5.25
C VAL A 161 1.17 23.49 5.91
N ARG A 162 1.47 23.27 7.20
CA ARG A 162 0.94 22.15 8.00
C ARG A 162 -0.56 22.25 8.18
N GLY A 163 -1.07 23.47 8.43
CA GLY A 163 -2.51 23.71 8.53
C GLY A 163 -3.25 23.34 7.24
N SER A 164 -2.62 23.52 6.07
CA SER A 164 -3.19 23.10 4.79
C SER A 164 -3.20 21.58 4.61
N ASP A 165 -2.13 20.88 5.03
CA ASP A 165 -2.08 19.40 5.08
C ASP A 165 -3.15 18.83 6.01
N ILE A 166 -3.28 19.39 7.21
CA ILE A 166 -4.30 18.98 8.19
C ILE A 166 -5.71 19.20 7.67
N LYS A 167 -5.97 20.32 6.97
CA LYS A 167 -7.27 20.56 6.33
C LYS A 167 -7.58 19.52 5.26
N LEU A 168 -6.59 19.13 4.45
CA LEU A 168 -6.78 18.06 3.46
C LEU A 168 -7.04 16.71 4.13
N LEU A 169 -6.26 16.35 5.16
CA LEU A 169 -6.46 15.12 5.94
C LEU A 169 -7.88 15.04 6.52
N LYS A 170 -8.33 16.11 7.17
CA LYS A 170 -9.69 16.20 7.74
C LYS A 170 -10.77 16.14 6.65
N TYR A 171 -10.52 16.74 5.49
CA TYR A 171 -11.45 16.70 4.36
C TYR A 171 -11.61 15.31 3.75
N LEU A 172 -10.54 14.50 3.77
CA LEU A 172 -10.55 13.09 3.36
C LEU A 172 -10.98 12.14 4.50
N SER A 173 -11.52 12.67 5.59
CA SER A 173 -11.91 11.94 6.80
C SER A 173 -10.80 11.09 7.40
N VAL A 174 -9.53 11.42 7.19
CA VAL A 174 -8.41 10.66 7.77
C VAL A 174 -8.34 10.92 9.27
N ARG A 175 -8.37 9.85 10.08
CA ARG A 175 -8.12 9.90 11.53
C ARG A 175 -6.82 9.20 11.90
N TYR A 176 -6.52 8.10 11.22
CA TYR A 176 -5.39 7.23 11.54
C TYR A 176 -4.21 7.56 10.61
N ILE A 177 -3.03 7.79 11.19
CA ILE A 177 -1.80 8.04 10.43
C ILE A 177 -0.78 6.97 10.80
N CYS A 178 -0.45 6.14 9.82
CA CYS A 178 0.50 5.04 9.91
C CYS A 178 1.85 5.48 9.32
N ASP A 179 2.82 5.70 10.22
CA ASP A 179 4.18 6.09 9.89
C ASP A 179 5.12 4.88 9.90
N LEU A 180 5.62 4.51 8.72
CA LEU A 180 6.52 3.37 8.51
C LEU A 180 8.01 3.71 8.73
N MET A 181 8.33 4.95 9.12
CA MET A 181 9.72 5.39 9.32
C MET A 181 10.34 4.76 10.56
N VAL A 182 11.55 4.22 10.39
CA VAL A 182 12.43 3.77 11.49
C VAL A 182 13.12 4.95 12.17
N GLU A 183 13.09 6.12 11.53
CA GLU A 183 13.64 7.35 12.07
C GLU A 183 12.53 8.37 12.42
N ASN A 184 12.80 9.27 13.37
CA ASN A 184 11.98 10.44 13.69
C ASN A 184 12.15 11.54 12.65
N LYS A 185 13.38 11.70 12.17
CA LYS A 185 13.79 12.67 11.15
C LYS A 185 14.84 12.01 10.25
N LYS A 186 14.71 12.19 8.94
CA LYS A 186 15.77 11.74 8.03
C LYS A 186 16.85 12.79 7.93
N VAL A 187 18.09 12.38 8.17
CA VAL A 187 19.29 13.19 7.91
C VAL A 187 19.87 12.81 6.54
N LYS A 188 20.22 13.81 5.74
CA LYS A 188 21.05 13.66 4.54
C LYS A 188 22.10 14.75 4.54
N PHE A 189 23.37 14.39 4.29
CA PHE A 189 24.49 15.33 4.28
C PHE A 189 24.57 16.23 5.52
N GLY A 190 24.27 15.66 6.71
CA GLY A 190 24.26 16.39 7.98
C GLY A 190 23.02 17.28 8.22
N LEU A 191 22.08 17.36 7.28
CA LEU A 191 20.87 18.17 7.39
C LEU A 191 19.62 17.31 7.60
N ASN A 192 18.75 17.74 8.53
CA ASN A 192 17.41 17.16 8.70
C ASN A 192 16.55 17.53 7.49
N VAL A 193 16.34 16.59 6.58
CA VAL A 193 15.55 16.79 5.35
C VAL A 193 14.07 16.48 5.57
N THR A 194 13.71 15.72 6.60
CA THR A 194 12.32 15.40 6.91
C THR A 194 12.00 15.51 8.40
N SER A 195 10.71 15.57 8.73
CA SER A 195 10.19 15.41 10.09
C SER A 195 9.00 14.48 10.06
N SER A 196 8.84 13.57 11.02
CA SER A 196 7.60 12.82 11.17
C SER A 196 6.59 13.62 12.02
N GLU A 197 5.30 13.38 11.80
CA GLU A 197 4.18 13.79 12.64
C GLU A 197 4.44 13.44 14.12
N LYS A 198 5.11 12.32 14.39
CA LYS A 198 5.41 11.82 15.74
C LYS A 198 6.34 12.70 16.57
N VAL A 199 7.08 13.60 15.91
CA VAL A 199 8.00 14.57 16.57
C VAL A 199 7.60 16.02 16.29
N ASP A 200 6.33 16.27 15.95
CA ASP A 200 5.81 17.62 15.82
C ASP A 200 5.69 18.30 17.19
N LYS A 201 6.67 19.16 17.50
CA LYS A 201 6.73 19.89 18.78
C LYS A 201 5.52 20.80 19.01
N ALA A 202 4.91 21.30 17.93
CA ALA A 202 3.73 22.15 17.99
C ALA A 202 2.41 21.37 18.19
N GLN A 203 2.47 20.02 18.20
CA GLN A 203 1.31 19.15 18.41
C GLN A 203 0.16 19.42 17.43
N ARG A 204 0.46 19.88 16.21
CA ARG A 204 -0.57 20.25 15.22
C ARG A 204 -1.36 19.04 14.74
N TYR A 205 -0.74 17.86 14.81
CA TYR A 205 -1.36 16.58 14.43
C TYR A 205 -1.97 15.82 15.62
N ALA A 206 -2.12 16.44 16.80
CA ALA A 206 -2.64 15.77 18.00
C ALA A 206 -4.09 15.27 17.86
N ASP A 207 -4.88 15.87 16.96
CA ASP A 207 -6.24 15.41 16.64
C ASP A 207 -6.28 14.07 15.88
N PHE A 208 -5.14 13.61 15.36
CA PHE A 208 -5.02 12.34 14.65
C PHE A 208 -4.49 11.26 15.58
N THR A 209 -4.89 10.03 15.31
CA THR A 209 -4.34 8.85 15.99
C THR A 209 -3.09 8.39 15.23
N LEU A 210 -1.92 8.74 15.75
CA LEU A 210 -0.63 8.39 15.16
C LEU A 210 -0.23 6.96 15.56
N LEU A 211 0.14 6.15 14.56
CA LEU A 211 0.70 4.82 14.71
C LEU A 211 2.13 4.83 14.17
N SER A 212 3.11 4.80 15.08
CA SER A 212 4.52 4.64 14.72
C SER A 212 4.77 3.15 14.52
N VAL A 213 4.90 2.69 13.27
CA VAL A 213 5.09 1.29 12.90
C VAL A 213 6.36 1.14 12.06
N PRO A 214 7.54 1.30 12.69
CA PRO A 214 8.80 1.37 11.97
C PRO A 214 9.03 0.10 11.14
N TYR A 215 9.33 0.26 9.85
CA TYR A 215 9.51 -0.87 8.93
C TYR A 215 10.80 -0.72 8.10
N PRO A 216 11.55 -1.80 7.84
CA PRO A 216 12.84 -1.74 7.15
C PRO A 216 12.80 -1.01 5.80
N GLY A 217 13.87 -0.26 5.50
CA GLY A 217 14.05 0.43 4.22
C GLY A 217 14.24 -0.53 3.04
N CYS A 218 14.25 0.01 1.81
CA CYS A 218 14.43 -0.82 0.61
C CYS A 218 15.80 -1.52 0.58
N GLU A 219 16.79 -0.92 1.24
CA GLU A 219 18.15 -1.44 1.39
C GLU A 219 18.18 -2.82 2.06
N PHE A 220 17.27 -3.08 3.01
CA PHE A 220 17.16 -4.36 3.71
C PHE A 220 16.69 -5.49 2.78
N PHE A 221 15.97 -5.18 1.71
CA PHE A 221 15.49 -6.17 0.74
C PHE A 221 16.58 -6.71 -0.18
N ARG A 222 17.82 -6.19 -0.08
CA ARG A 222 18.99 -6.85 -0.63
C ARG A 222 19.32 -8.13 0.14
N GLU A 223 19.23 -8.12 1.47
CA GLU A 223 19.47 -9.33 2.28
C GLU A 223 18.44 -10.42 1.99
N TYR A 224 17.18 -10.03 1.75
CA TYR A 224 16.13 -10.93 1.28
C TYR A 224 16.50 -11.61 -0.06
N LYS A 225 17.06 -10.84 -1.00
CA LYS A 225 17.57 -11.39 -2.26
C LYS A 225 18.76 -12.34 -2.04
N ASP A 226 19.71 -11.93 -1.21
CA ASP A 226 20.93 -12.69 -0.95
C ASP A 226 20.63 -14.04 -0.28
N ARG A 227 19.49 -14.14 0.43
CA ARG A 227 18.92 -15.36 1.01
C ARG A 227 17.99 -16.13 0.04
N ASP A 228 18.26 -16.03 -1.26
CA ASP A 228 17.47 -16.66 -2.33
C ASP A 228 15.95 -16.42 -2.18
N TYR A 229 15.59 -15.18 -1.85
CA TYR A 229 14.18 -14.76 -1.68
C TYR A 229 13.44 -15.51 -0.55
N THR A 230 14.16 -15.91 0.51
CA THR A 230 13.59 -16.49 1.75
C THR A 230 13.54 -15.42 2.85
N ALA A 231 12.33 -15.05 3.27
CA ALA A 231 12.10 -13.99 4.25
C ALA A 231 11.94 -14.52 5.68
N GLU A 232 11.64 -15.81 5.83
CA GLU A 232 11.54 -16.50 7.10
C GLU A 232 12.91 -16.47 7.83
N GLY A 233 12.87 -16.07 9.09
CA GLY A 233 14.07 -15.87 9.92
C GLY A 233 14.95 -14.68 9.50
N LEU A 234 14.55 -13.86 8.52
CA LEU A 234 15.27 -12.62 8.17
C LEU A 234 14.83 -11.48 9.11
N VAL A 235 15.60 -11.22 10.16
CA VAL A 235 15.31 -10.20 11.19
C VAL A 235 16.09 -8.92 10.90
N PHE A 236 15.41 -7.77 10.93
CA PHE A 236 16.06 -6.47 10.75
C PHE A 236 16.95 -6.13 11.95
N ASN A 237 18.15 -5.61 11.70
CA ASN A 237 18.99 -5.13 12.78
C ASN A 237 18.47 -3.78 13.32
N TRP A 238 17.81 -3.80 14.47
CA TRP A 238 17.28 -2.61 15.15
C TRP A 238 18.34 -1.77 15.87
N ASN A 239 19.53 -2.33 16.08
CA ASN A 239 20.65 -1.64 16.72
C ASN A 239 21.48 -0.87 15.68
N GLN A 240 20.83 0.08 15.01
CA GLN A 240 21.46 0.98 14.03
C GLN A 240 21.28 2.43 14.47
N ASP A 241 22.31 3.25 14.30
CA ASP A 241 22.34 4.63 14.85
C ASP A 241 21.21 5.53 14.31
N TYR A 242 20.69 5.24 13.12
CA TYR A 242 19.59 5.99 12.52
C TYR A 242 18.20 5.50 12.94
N VAL A 243 18.11 4.42 13.73
CA VAL A 243 16.84 3.85 14.20
C VAL A 243 16.51 4.46 15.56
N ASP A 244 15.66 5.48 15.57
CA ASP A 244 15.28 6.22 16.77
C ASP A 244 13.74 6.35 16.95
N ALA A 245 12.95 5.71 16.08
CA ALA A 245 11.50 5.68 16.20
C ALA A 245 11.01 4.34 16.76
N PRO A 246 10.53 4.28 18.02
CA PRO A 246 9.96 3.07 18.58
C PRO A 246 8.60 2.74 17.96
N LEU A 247 8.21 1.47 18.03
CA LEU A 247 6.85 1.03 17.74
C LEU A 247 5.88 1.61 18.80
N THR A 248 4.83 2.28 18.34
CA THR A 248 3.76 2.83 19.18
C THR A 248 2.41 2.50 18.56
N ILE A 249 1.67 1.61 19.22
CA ILE A 249 0.30 1.23 18.85
C ILE A 249 -0.67 1.75 19.91
N PRO A 250 -1.71 2.52 19.53
CA PRO A 250 -2.76 2.94 20.45
C PRO A 250 -3.40 1.76 21.19
N ALA A 251 -3.68 1.93 22.48
CA ALA A 251 -4.21 0.86 23.35
C ALA A 251 -5.57 0.29 22.89
N CYS A 252 -6.34 1.06 22.10
CA CYS A 252 -7.60 0.57 21.51
C CYS A 252 -7.38 -0.56 20.49
N PHE A 253 -6.20 -0.66 19.87
CA PHE A 253 -5.90 -1.69 18.86
C PHE A 253 -5.14 -2.90 19.43
N THR A 254 -4.45 -2.75 20.55
CA THR A 254 -3.58 -3.82 21.09
C THR A 254 -4.36 -5.04 21.55
N LYS A 255 -5.56 -4.85 22.13
CA LYS A 255 -6.39 -5.93 22.69
C LYS A 255 -7.04 -6.82 21.64
N ASN A 256 -7.36 -6.29 20.47
CA ASN A 256 -8.18 -6.98 19.47
C ASN A 256 -7.38 -7.90 18.54
N LEU A 257 -6.08 -7.63 18.39
CA LEU A 257 -5.23 -8.29 17.39
C LEU A 257 -4.46 -9.51 17.93
N ASN A 258 -4.39 -9.69 19.26
CA ASN A 258 -3.60 -10.76 19.90
C ASN A 258 -2.15 -10.83 19.39
N ILE A 259 -1.50 -9.68 19.23
CA ILE A 259 -0.11 -9.55 18.80
C ILE A 259 0.72 -9.05 19.98
N ASN A 260 1.83 -9.72 20.28
CA ASN A 260 2.78 -9.24 21.29
C ASN A 260 3.69 -8.15 20.72
N TRP A 261 3.19 -6.91 20.68
CA TRP A 261 3.91 -5.75 20.13
C TRP A 261 5.27 -5.47 20.79
N SER A 262 5.51 -5.93 22.02
CA SER A 262 6.80 -5.72 22.70
C SER A 262 7.97 -6.46 22.04
N GLU A 263 7.67 -7.52 21.28
CA GLU A 263 8.65 -8.35 20.57
C GLU A 263 8.90 -7.89 19.13
N TYR A 264 8.45 -6.71 18.73
CA TYR A 264 8.54 -6.28 17.33
C TYR A 264 9.96 -6.28 16.75
N GLN A 265 10.97 -6.15 17.63
CA GLN A 265 12.38 -6.18 17.23
C GLN A 265 12.93 -7.58 16.96
N SER A 266 12.25 -8.64 17.44
CA SER A 266 12.64 -10.03 17.19
C SER A 266 11.87 -10.68 16.04
N TRP A 267 10.81 -10.03 15.54
CA TRP A 267 10.05 -10.52 14.41
C TRP A 267 10.92 -10.59 13.15
N ASP A 268 10.79 -11.69 12.42
CA ASP A 268 11.31 -11.75 11.07
C ASP A 268 10.46 -10.90 10.11
N LEU A 269 10.98 -10.71 8.90
CA LEU A 269 10.35 -9.90 7.87
C LEU A 269 8.93 -10.39 7.54
N VAL A 270 8.67 -11.70 7.63
CA VAL A 270 7.34 -12.26 7.37
C VAL A 270 6.38 -11.83 8.47
N GLN A 271 6.70 -12.14 9.73
CA GLN A 271 5.88 -11.85 10.88
C GLN A 271 5.64 -10.35 11.05
N GLN A 272 6.67 -9.52 10.84
CA GLN A 272 6.53 -8.07 10.90
C GLN A 272 5.54 -7.54 9.85
N THR A 273 5.67 -8.00 8.60
CA THR A 273 4.78 -7.59 7.51
C THR A 273 3.34 -8.07 7.76
N GLN A 274 3.16 -9.29 8.25
CA GLN A 274 1.85 -9.83 8.62
C GLN A 274 1.19 -9.01 9.74
N ASN A 275 1.93 -8.71 10.81
CA ASN A 275 1.39 -7.97 11.96
C ASN A 275 0.97 -6.55 11.58
N TYR A 276 1.75 -5.87 10.74
CA TYR A 276 1.38 -4.53 10.27
C TYR A 276 0.20 -4.59 9.30
N LEU A 277 0.13 -5.57 8.39
CA LEU A 277 -1.04 -5.74 7.53
C LEU A 277 -2.33 -6.01 8.34
N LYS A 278 -2.26 -6.88 9.37
CA LYS A 278 -3.38 -7.13 10.29
C LYS A 278 -3.85 -5.85 10.98
N LEU A 279 -2.91 -5.01 11.41
CA LEU A 279 -3.22 -3.71 11.99
C LEU A 279 -3.96 -2.80 11.00
N LEU A 280 -3.48 -2.68 9.76
CA LEU A 280 -4.13 -1.84 8.75
C LEU A 280 -5.54 -2.36 8.39
N LEU A 281 -5.69 -3.68 8.22
CA LEU A 281 -6.99 -4.31 7.99
C LEU A 281 -7.95 -4.06 9.17
N HIS A 282 -7.48 -4.20 10.41
CA HIS A 282 -8.29 -3.94 11.59
C HIS A 282 -8.72 -2.47 11.70
N ILE A 283 -7.84 -1.53 11.38
CA ILE A 283 -8.15 -0.09 11.39
C ILE A 283 -9.20 0.23 10.33
N ILE A 284 -9.00 -0.18 9.08
CA ILE A 284 -9.93 0.20 8.01
C ILE A 284 -11.29 -0.52 8.16
N ASN A 285 -11.31 -1.70 8.75
CA ASN A 285 -12.51 -2.50 9.04
C ASN A 285 -13.15 -2.19 10.42
N SER A 286 -12.76 -1.11 11.10
CA SER A 286 -13.42 -0.66 12.33
C SER A 286 -14.86 -0.22 12.04
N ASP A 287 -15.68 -0.04 13.09
CA ASP A 287 -17.07 0.43 12.94
C ASP A 287 -17.18 1.97 12.84
N ASP A 288 -16.05 2.68 12.75
CA ASP A 288 -16.02 4.14 12.62
C ASP A 288 -15.93 4.60 11.16
N GLU A 289 -16.27 5.85 10.86
CA GLU A 289 -16.28 6.42 9.51
C GLU A 289 -14.93 7.02 9.07
N ASN A 290 -13.83 6.69 9.74
CA ASN A 290 -12.55 7.36 9.51
C ASN A 290 -11.61 6.59 8.56
N GLY A 291 -10.95 7.36 7.70
CA GLY A 291 -9.89 6.91 6.81
C GLY A 291 -8.53 6.77 7.49
N LEU A 292 -7.60 6.22 6.72
CA LEU A 292 -6.24 5.85 7.12
C LEU A 292 -5.24 6.46 6.14
N LEU A 293 -4.20 7.12 6.63
CA LEU A 293 -3.03 7.50 5.85
C LEU A 293 -1.88 6.52 6.11
N VAL A 294 -1.30 5.94 5.07
CA VAL A 294 -0.04 5.17 5.14
C VAL A 294 1.08 5.97 4.47
N HIS A 295 2.19 6.18 5.18
CA HIS A 295 3.34 6.87 4.61
C HIS A 295 4.68 6.34 5.13
N CYS A 296 5.75 6.71 4.42
CA CYS A 296 7.14 6.55 4.86
C CYS A 296 7.93 7.79 4.41
N ILE A 297 9.27 7.78 4.47
CA ILE A 297 10.07 8.97 4.10
C ILE A 297 9.69 9.53 2.73
N SER A 298 9.88 8.75 1.67
CA SER A 298 9.63 9.21 0.29
C SER A 298 8.26 8.79 -0.22
N GLY A 299 7.60 7.84 0.44
CA GLY A 299 6.28 7.32 0.09
C GLY A 299 6.20 6.45 -1.17
N TRP A 300 7.35 5.96 -1.66
CA TRP A 300 7.45 5.23 -2.94
C TRP A 300 8.05 3.81 -2.83
N ASP A 301 8.36 3.33 -1.61
CA ASP A 301 8.90 1.97 -1.38
C ASP A 301 8.01 1.19 -0.37
N ARG A 302 8.15 1.48 0.93
CA ARG A 302 7.34 0.86 2.00
C ARG A 302 5.84 1.18 1.89
N THR A 303 5.50 2.39 1.47
CA THR A 303 4.11 2.83 1.30
C THR A 303 3.38 2.03 0.24
N PRO A 304 3.86 1.91 -1.03
CA PRO A 304 3.19 1.06 -2.00
C PRO A 304 3.18 -0.42 -1.62
N LEU A 305 4.17 -0.94 -0.87
CA LEU A 305 4.11 -2.29 -0.30
C LEU A 305 2.82 -2.49 0.52
N PHE A 306 2.60 -1.69 1.56
CA PHE A 306 1.44 -1.86 2.44
C PHE A 306 0.11 -1.46 1.77
N VAL A 307 0.09 -0.44 0.90
CA VAL A 307 -1.10 -0.09 0.12
C VAL A 307 -1.50 -1.24 -0.81
N SER A 308 -0.53 -1.88 -1.48
CA SER A 308 -0.78 -3.00 -2.39
C SER A 308 -1.27 -4.23 -1.63
N LEU A 309 -0.63 -4.58 -0.51
CA LEU A 309 -1.05 -5.70 0.32
C LEU A 309 -2.47 -5.51 0.86
N LEU A 310 -2.80 -4.29 1.31
CA LEU A 310 -4.15 -3.95 1.77
C LEU A 310 -5.16 -4.05 0.63
N ARG A 311 -4.86 -3.47 -0.55
CA ARG A 311 -5.73 -3.57 -1.74
C ARG A 311 -5.98 -5.02 -2.13
N LEU A 312 -4.93 -5.82 -2.23
CA LEU A 312 -5.04 -7.21 -2.67
C LEU A 312 -5.77 -8.08 -1.66
N SER A 313 -5.59 -7.84 -0.36
CA SER A 313 -6.33 -8.55 0.70
C SER A 313 -7.83 -8.23 0.63
N LEU A 314 -8.20 -6.95 0.55
CA LEU A 314 -9.60 -6.52 0.41
C LEU A 314 -10.23 -7.03 -0.90
N TRP A 315 -9.48 -7.01 -2.01
CA TRP A 315 -9.95 -7.54 -3.29
C TRP A 315 -10.12 -9.06 -3.28
N ALA A 316 -9.27 -9.79 -2.56
CA ALA A 316 -9.39 -11.24 -2.43
C ALA A 316 -10.68 -11.64 -1.71
N ASP A 317 -11.15 -10.80 -0.80
CA ASP A 317 -12.45 -10.94 -0.15
C ASP A 317 -13.62 -10.50 -1.04
N GLY A 318 -13.36 -9.91 -2.21
CA GLY A 318 -14.39 -9.28 -3.04
C GLY A 318 -14.96 -8.00 -2.45
N ALA A 319 -14.29 -7.42 -1.45
CA ALA A 319 -14.74 -6.23 -0.73
C ALA A 319 -14.46 -4.92 -1.49
N ILE A 320 -13.49 -4.94 -2.41
CA ILE A 320 -13.18 -3.84 -3.32
C ILE A 320 -12.83 -4.41 -4.68
N HIS A 321 -12.98 -3.61 -5.75
CA HIS A 321 -12.64 -4.04 -7.11
C HIS A 321 -13.27 -5.40 -7.47
N ALA A 322 -14.50 -5.65 -7.01
CA ALA A 322 -15.11 -6.97 -6.97
C ALA A 322 -15.22 -7.61 -8.35
N SER A 323 -15.39 -6.81 -9.41
CA SER A 323 -15.48 -7.32 -10.79
C SER A 323 -14.13 -7.65 -11.41
N LEU A 324 -13.02 -7.17 -10.86
CA LEU A 324 -11.70 -7.35 -11.48
C LEU A 324 -11.17 -8.77 -11.32
N GLU A 325 -10.69 -9.32 -12.43
CA GLU A 325 -9.99 -10.61 -12.47
C GLU A 325 -8.56 -10.52 -11.90
N PRO A 326 -7.92 -11.65 -11.53
CA PRO A 326 -6.55 -11.65 -10.98
C PRO A 326 -5.54 -10.89 -11.84
N SER A 327 -5.62 -11.01 -13.17
CA SER A 327 -4.71 -10.30 -14.07
C SER A 327 -4.93 -8.79 -14.12
N GLU A 328 -6.17 -8.35 -13.85
CA GLU A 328 -6.59 -6.95 -13.90
C GLU A 328 -6.25 -6.23 -12.61
N ILE A 329 -6.52 -6.84 -11.45
CA ILE A 329 -6.08 -6.27 -10.16
C ILE A 329 -4.56 -6.22 -10.08
N LEU A 330 -3.87 -7.25 -10.59
CA LEU A 330 -2.40 -7.26 -10.66
C LEU A 330 -1.92 -6.06 -11.48
N TYR A 331 -2.47 -5.87 -12.68
CA TYR A 331 -2.16 -4.72 -13.53
C TYR A 331 -2.42 -3.41 -12.80
N LEU A 332 -3.57 -3.24 -12.16
CA LEU A 332 -3.95 -2.03 -11.44
C LEU A 332 -2.94 -1.74 -10.32
N THR A 333 -2.59 -2.72 -9.51
CA THR A 333 -1.63 -2.57 -8.41
C THR A 333 -0.25 -2.17 -8.93
N ILE A 334 0.28 -2.84 -9.97
CA ILE A 334 1.60 -2.48 -10.53
C ILE A 334 1.58 -1.10 -11.16
N ALA A 335 0.58 -0.82 -12.00
CA ALA A 335 0.48 0.42 -12.74
C ALA A 335 0.28 1.60 -11.78
N TYR A 336 -0.76 1.51 -10.96
CA TYR A 336 -1.22 2.62 -10.15
C TYR A 336 -0.46 2.70 -8.82
N ASP A 337 -0.36 1.64 -8.03
CA ASP A 337 0.26 1.75 -6.71
C ASP A 337 1.80 1.91 -6.79
N TRP A 338 2.44 1.31 -7.79
CA TRP A 338 3.90 1.30 -7.90
C TRP A 338 4.42 2.27 -8.97
N PHE A 339 4.14 2.00 -10.23
CA PHE A 339 4.79 2.68 -11.36
C PHE A 339 4.44 4.17 -11.45
N LEU A 340 3.16 4.51 -11.55
CA LEU A 340 2.70 5.89 -11.76
C LEU A 340 2.89 6.79 -10.54
N PHE A 341 3.04 6.20 -9.35
CA PHE A 341 3.38 6.91 -8.13
C PHE A 341 4.90 6.98 -7.89
N GLY A 342 5.71 6.69 -8.92
CA GLY A 342 7.12 7.03 -8.94
C GLY A 342 8.03 6.11 -8.13
N HIS A 343 7.66 4.84 -7.93
CA HIS A 343 8.63 3.86 -7.45
C HIS A 343 9.75 3.68 -8.47
N MET A 344 11.00 3.65 -7.98
CA MET A 344 12.19 3.67 -8.83
C MET A 344 12.70 2.25 -9.12
N LEU A 345 11.90 1.42 -9.77
CA LEU A 345 12.26 0.02 -10.03
C LEU A 345 13.65 -0.16 -10.69
N PRO A 346 14.06 0.63 -11.72
CA PRO A 346 15.38 0.47 -12.32
C PRO A 346 16.54 0.71 -11.33
N ASP A 347 16.39 1.68 -10.41
CA ASP A 347 17.39 1.98 -9.37
C ASP A 347 17.41 0.90 -8.28
N ARG A 348 16.25 0.35 -7.92
CA ARG A 348 16.17 -0.77 -6.96
C ARG A 348 16.82 -2.02 -7.52
N LEU A 349 16.53 -2.35 -8.78
CA LEU A 349 17.11 -3.52 -9.46
C LEU A 349 18.64 -3.41 -9.59
N SER A 350 19.18 -2.22 -9.88
CA SER A 350 20.65 -2.03 -9.98
C SER A 350 21.37 -2.21 -8.64
N LYS A 351 20.68 -1.99 -7.52
CA LYS A 351 21.19 -2.17 -6.15
C LYS A 351 20.84 -3.53 -5.55
N GLY A 352 20.05 -4.35 -6.23
CA GLY A 352 19.55 -5.63 -5.73
C GLY A 352 18.50 -5.51 -4.62
N GLU A 353 17.82 -4.37 -4.51
CA GLU A 353 16.82 -4.07 -3.47
C GLU A 353 15.44 -4.59 -3.89
N GLU A 354 15.09 -5.82 -3.54
CA GLU A 354 13.95 -6.55 -4.11
C GLU A 354 12.60 -6.30 -3.40
N ILE A 355 12.35 -5.08 -2.88
CA ILE A 355 11.10 -4.76 -2.16
C ILE A 355 9.83 -4.90 -3.02
N PHE A 356 9.93 -4.54 -4.31
CA PHE A 356 8.83 -4.69 -5.26
C PHE A 356 8.50 -6.17 -5.50
N PHE A 357 9.52 -7.02 -5.68
CA PHE A 357 9.33 -8.47 -5.79
C PHE A 357 8.76 -9.07 -4.50
N PHE A 358 9.30 -8.66 -3.35
CA PHE A 358 8.80 -9.10 -2.05
C PHE A 358 7.30 -8.85 -1.91
N CYS A 359 6.79 -7.67 -2.31
CA CYS A 359 5.36 -7.34 -2.20
C CYS A 359 4.42 -8.42 -2.77
N PHE A 360 4.73 -8.94 -3.96
CA PHE A 360 3.87 -9.92 -4.62
C PHE A 360 4.24 -11.36 -4.24
N ASN A 361 5.52 -11.65 -3.98
CA ASN A 361 5.89 -12.98 -3.47
C ASN A 361 5.33 -13.22 -2.06
N PHE A 362 5.17 -12.16 -1.27
CA PHE A 362 4.64 -12.19 0.09
C PHE A 362 3.18 -12.64 0.17
N LEU A 363 2.42 -12.59 -0.93
CA LEU A 363 1.00 -13.01 -0.96
C LEU A 363 0.80 -14.45 -0.45
N LYS A 364 1.79 -15.34 -0.63
CA LYS A 364 1.77 -16.72 -0.10
C LYS A 364 1.65 -16.79 1.43
N HIS A 365 1.99 -15.72 2.15
CA HIS A 365 1.96 -15.65 3.60
C HIS A 365 0.65 -15.09 4.17
N ILE A 366 -0.29 -14.67 3.33
CA ILE A 366 -1.53 -14.01 3.77
C ILE A 366 -2.79 -14.66 3.20
N VAL A 367 -2.68 -15.92 2.77
CA VAL A 367 -3.79 -16.68 2.16
C VAL A 367 -4.82 -17.23 3.17
N CYS A 368 -4.68 -16.95 4.47
CA CYS A 368 -5.57 -17.48 5.51
C CYS A 368 -6.63 -16.46 5.97
N ASP A 369 -7.71 -16.97 6.57
CA ASP A 369 -8.85 -16.18 7.07
C ASP A 369 -8.47 -15.04 8.05
N THR A 370 -7.27 -15.07 8.65
CA THR A 370 -6.81 -14.01 9.57
C THR A 370 -6.57 -12.68 8.85
N PHE A 371 -6.40 -12.68 7.53
CA PHE A 371 -6.22 -11.48 6.71
C PHE A 371 -7.49 -11.09 5.94
N SER A 372 -8.62 -11.75 6.22
CA SER A 372 -9.91 -11.43 5.63
C SER A 372 -10.65 -10.38 6.46
N VAL A 373 -11.32 -9.43 5.81
CA VAL A 373 -12.25 -8.49 6.44
C VAL A 373 -13.66 -9.06 6.60
N ILE A 374 -13.97 -10.15 5.90
CA ILE A 374 -15.27 -10.83 5.99
C ILE A 374 -15.26 -11.78 7.18
N LYS A 375 -16.01 -11.43 8.24
CA LYS A 375 -16.23 -12.33 9.36
C LYS A 375 -17.12 -13.48 8.89
N LYS A 376 -16.59 -14.71 8.80
CA LYS A 376 -17.44 -15.91 8.77
C LYS A 376 -18.30 -15.86 10.02
N GLN A 377 -19.62 -15.82 9.87
CA GLN A 377 -20.48 -16.11 11.01
C GLN A 377 -20.07 -17.50 11.50
N ARG A 378 -19.59 -17.59 12.75
CA ARG A 378 -19.58 -18.88 13.43
C ARG A 378 -21.03 -19.30 13.47
N ASP A 379 -21.40 -20.29 12.67
CA ASP A 379 -22.68 -20.97 12.81
C ASP A 379 -22.82 -21.35 14.28
N ARG A 380 -23.64 -20.58 14.98
CA ARG A 380 -24.01 -20.83 16.36
C ARG A 380 -25.10 -21.90 16.30
N GLY A 381 -24.73 -23.11 15.90
CA GLY A 381 -25.67 -24.22 15.78
C GLY A 381 -25.31 -25.26 14.74
N SER A 382 -24.26 -26.05 14.97
CA SER A 382 -24.34 -27.48 14.66
C SER A 382 -23.49 -28.25 15.66
N VAL A 383 -24.15 -28.78 16.68
CA VAL A 383 -23.58 -29.81 17.56
C VAL A 383 -23.59 -31.11 16.77
N THR A 384 -22.69 -31.25 15.81
CA THR A 384 -22.29 -32.54 15.21
C THR A 384 -20.86 -32.47 14.68
N SER A 385 -19.90 -32.10 15.52
CA SER A 385 -18.53 -32.60 15.35
C SER A 385 -18.26 -33.59 16.47
N LEU A 386 -18.65 -34.84 16.23
CA LEU A 386 -18.19 -35.94 17.06
C LEU A 386 -16.68 -36.07 16.85
N SER A 387 -15.95 -35.66 17.89
CA SER A 387 -14.61 -36.14 18.19
C SER A 387 -14.54 -37.64 17.92
N SER A 388 -13.70 -38.06 16.97
CA SER A 388 -13.44 -39.48 16.74
C SER A 388 -12.40 -39.95 17.75
N ASP A 389 -12.88 -40.37 18.92
CA ASP A 389 -12.13 -41.26 19.79
C ASP A 389 -12.23 -42.70 19.25
N PHE A 390 -11.06 -43.33 19.22
CA PHE A 390 -10.80 -44.70 18.80
C PHE A 390 -11.52 -45.72 19.70
N SER A 391 -12.31 -46.64 19.13
CA SER A 391 -12.62 -47.96 19.72
C SER A 391 -13.13 -48.94 18.66
N LEU A 392 -12.42 -50.07 18.55
CA LEU A 392 -12.74 -51.28 17.80
C LEU A 392 -13.93 -52.02 18.42
N ILE A 393 -14.96 -52.43 17.65
CA ILE A 393 -15.66 -53.76 17.69
C ILE A 393 -16.34 -54.02 16.31
N THR A 394 -16.40 -55.30 15.96
CA THR A 394 -16.66 -56.07 14.72
C THR A 394 -18.06 -56.05 14.08
N GLU A 395 -18.06 -56.30 12.75
CA GLU A 395 -18.99 -57.03 11.83
C GLU A 395 -20.49 -57.25 12.16
N GLU A 396 -21.41 -56.83 11.27
CA GLU A 396 -22.05 -57.66 10.21
C GLU A 396 -23.31 -56.99 9.57
N THR A 397 -23.30 -56.96 8.23
CA THR A 397 -24.35 -57.29 7.24
C THR A 397 -25.80 -56.73 7.26
N SER A 398 -26.20 -56.19 6.08
CA SER A 398 -27.49 -56.35 5.34
C SER A 398 -28.33 -55.09 5.02
N ALA A 399 -28.56 -54.88 3.72
CA ALA A 399 -29.55 -53.99 3.08
C ALA A 399 -30.90 -54.77 2.89
N PRO A 400 -31.99 -54.28 2.22
CA PRO A 400 -32.15 -53.06 1.38
C PRO A 400 -33.56 -52.35 1.43
N SER A 401 -33.74 -51.37 0.51
CA SER A 401 -35.01 -50.84 -0.08
C SER A 401 -35.69 -49.67 0.67
N SER A 402 -36.32 -48.62 0.09
CA SER A 402 -36.89 -48.37 -1.25
C SER A 402 -37.35 -46.91 -1.44
N LEU A 403 -37.19 -46.38 -2.66
CA LEU A 403 -38.08 -45.47 -3.46
C LEU A 403 -38.32 -43.97 -3.13
N LEU A 404 -37.96 -43.16 -4.15
CA LEU A 404 -38.66 -42.03 -4.82
C LEU A 404 -39.18 -40.82 -4.00
N ALA A 405 -38.58 -39.65 -4.28
CA ALA A 405 -39.33 -38.46 -4.73
C ALA A 405 -38.37 -37.45 -5.40
N GLU A 406 -38.66 -37.14 -6.65
CA GLU A 406 -38.02 -36.14 -7.49
C GLU A 406 -38.69 -34.79 -7.24
N ALA A 407 -37.92 -33.77 -6.83
CA ALA A 407 -38.38 -32.39 -6.80
C ALA A 407 -37.22 -31.48 -7.25
N THR A 408 -37.42 -30.88 -8.41
CA THR A 408 -36.58 -29.87 -9.02
C THR A 408 -36.60 -28.58 -8.21
N ASP A 409 -35.47 -28.19 -7.61
CA ASP A 409 -35.28 -26.86 -7.04
C ASP A 409 -34.46 -25.96 -8.00
N PRO A 410 -34.84 -24.69 -8.17
CA PRO A 410 -34.16 -23.77 -9.07
C PRO A 410 -32.81 -23.38 -8.47
N ILE A 411 -31.77 -23.44 -9.31
CA ILE A 411 -30.42 -22.94 -9.03
C ILE A 411 -30.54 -21.44 -8.70
N THR A 412 -30.62 -21.15 -7.41
CA THR A 412 -30.43 -19.81 -6.88
C THR A 412 -28.93 -19.66 -6.63
N THR A 413 -28.24 -18.94 -7.51
CA THR A 413 -26.83 -18.56 -7.31
C THR A 413 -26.74 -17.59 -6.13
N GLY A 414 -26.63 -18.14 -4.92
CA GLY A 414 -26.22 -17.41 -3.73
C GLY A 414 -24.72 -17.04 -3.78
N PRO A 415 -24.27 -16.07 -2.96
CA PRO A 415 -22.89 -15.59 -2.99
C PRO A 415 -21.95 -16.69 -2.50
N GLN A 416 -21.03 -17.15 -3.35
CA GLN A 416 -19.95 -18.04 -2.94
C GLN A 416 -18.93 -17.28 -2.08
N ALA A 417 -18.60 -17.79 -0.90
CA ALA A 417 -17.42 -17.37 -0.12
C ALA A 417 -16.73 -18.59 0.53
N PRO A 418 -15.40 -18.62 0.73
CA PRO A 418 -14.37 -17.66 0.31
C PRO A 418 -13.30 -18.29 -0.62
N ASN A 419 -13.19 -17.80 -1.84
CA ASN A 419 -12.09 -18.11 -2.79
C ASN A 419 -10.85 -17.20 -2.61
N GLY A 420 -10.74 -16.46 -1.50
CA GLY A 420 -9.67 -15.46 -1.29
C GLY A 420 -8.26 -16.04 -1.41
N LEU A 421 -8.04 -17.26 -0.91
CA LEU A 421 -6.79 -18.02 -1.06
C LEU A 421 -6.43 -18.20 -2.55
N VAL A 422 -7.36 -18.75 -3.34
CA VAL A 422 -7.18 -19.01 -4.77
C VAL A 422 -6.93 -17.71 -5.54
N ARG A 423 -7.61 -16.62 -5.16
CA ARG A 423 -7.45 -15.31 -5.78
C ARG A 423 -6.06 -14.71 -5.56
N LEU A 424 -5.55 -14.73 -4.34
CA LEU A 424 -4.21 -14.22 -4.01
C LEU A 424 -3.10 -15.06 -4.65
N GLU A 425 -3.25 -16.38 -4.65
CA GLU A 425 -2.33 -17.30 -5.32
C GLU A 425 -2.30 -17.03 -6.83
N ALA A 426 -3.46 -16.86 -7.47
CA ALA A 426 -3.52 -16.52 -8.89
C ALA A 426 -2.78 -15.21 -9.23
N VAL A 427 -2.95 -14.17 -8.41
CA VAL A 427 -2.20 -12.90 -8.57
C VAL A 427 -0.69 -13.13 -8.44
N ARG A 428 -0.28 -13.89 -7.42
CA ARG A 428 1.13 -14.21 -7.19
C ARG A 428 1.74 -14.99 -8.36
N GLU A 429 1.07 -16.03 -8.86
CA GLU A 429 1.57 -16.84 -9.97
C GLU A 429 1.68 -16.04 -11.27
N LEU A 430 0.68 -15.21 -11.58
CA LEU A 430 0.74 -14.28 -12.72
C LEU A 430 1.91 -13.31 -12.59
N PHE A 431 2.12 -12.75 -11.38
CA PHE A 431 3.27 -11.89 -11.10
C PHE A 431 4.58 -12.62 -11.34
N LEU A 432 4.77 -13.81 -10.76
CA LEU A 432 6.01 -14.57 -10.83
C LEU A 432 6.34 -14.96 -12.28
N ALA A 433 5.34 -15.38 -13.06
CA ALA A 433 5.53 -15.67 -14.48
C ALA A 433 6.02 -14.45 -15.26
N ALA A 434 5.40 -13.28 -15.07
CA ALA A 434 5.85 -12.06 -15.74
C ALA A 434 7.21 -11.55 -15.23
N TYR A 435 7.45 -11.57 -13.92
CA TYR A 435 8.72 -11.12 -13.35
C TYR A 435 9.89 -11.99 -13.83
N SER A 436 9.71 -13.30 -13.83
CA SER A 436 10.72 -14.26 -14.29
C SER A 436 11.06 -14.08 -15.77
N SER A 437 10.04 -13.87 -16.61
CA SER A 437 10.24 -13.67 -18.06
C SER A 437 10.87 -12.32 -18.44
N THR A 438 10.76 -11.30 -17.58
CA THR A 438 11.17 -9.92 -17.93
C THR A 438 12.42 -9.46 -17.18
N VAL A 439 12.50 -9.68 -15.86
CA VAL A 439 13.64 -9.29 -15.02
C VAL A 439 14.64 -10.43 -14.90
N GLY A 440 14.14 -11.65 -14.77
CA GLY A 440 14.94 -12.84 -14.45
C GLY A 440 15.24 -12.92 -12.96
N LEU A 441 15.01 -14.09 -12.36
CA LEU A 441 15.38 -14.37 -10.97
C LEU A 441 16.87 -14.70 -10.95
N LYS A 442 17.68 -13.85 -10.31
CA LYS A 442 19.12 -14.04 -10.19
C LYS A 442 19.40 -14.65 -8.81
N SER A 443 19.73 -15.95 -8.76
CA SER A 443 20.27 -16.55 -7.53
C SER A 443 21.62 -15.91 -7.21
N SER A 444 21.91 -15.76 -5.91
CA SER A 444 23.16 -15.22 -5.38
C SER A 444 24.35 -16.18 -5.57
N ALA A 445 24.12 -17.43 -5.98
CA ALA A 445 25.16 -18.42 -6.17
C ALA A 445 25.87 -18.30 -7.53
N SER A 446 27.04 -17.63 -7.55
CA SER A 446 28.11 -17.97 -8.48
C SER A 446 28.73 -19.31 -8.08
N SER A 447 28.12 -20.42 -8.49
CA SER A 447 28.77 -21.73 -8.46
C SER A 447 28.52 -22.47 -9.77
N PRO A 448 29.57 -23.02 -10.43
CA PRO A 448 29.46 -23.64 -11.74
C PRO A 448 28.92 -25.07 -11.62
N SER A 449 27.68 -25.21 -11.17
CA SER A 449 26.90 -26.45 -11.27
C SER A 449 25.47 -26.25 -10.78
N GLY A 450 24.50 -26.20 -11.70
CA GLY A 450 23.15 -26.75 -11.50
C GLY A 450 22.13 -26.04 -10.61
N ALA A 451 22.35 -24.81 -10.12
CA ALA A 451 21.44 -24.15 -9.16
C ALA A 451 20.14 -23.53 -9.75
N ILE A 452 19.74 -23.91 -10.98
CA ILE A 452 18.44 -23.50 -11.56
C ILE A 452 17.27 -24.30 -10.93
N SER A 453 17.54 -25.39 -10.20
CA SER A 453 16.52 -26.33 -9.71
C SER A 453 15.61 -25.77 -8.61
N GLY A 454 16.12 -25.07 -7.59
CA GLY A 454 15.35 -24.79 -6.36
C GLY A 454 14.13 -23.88 -6.54
N LEU A 455 14.21 -22.88 -7.43
CA LEU A 455 13.15 -21.90 -7.64
C LEU A 455 12.12 -22.36 -8.68
N LEU A 456 12.57 -23.09 -9.71
CA LEU A 456 11.70 -23.82 -10.62
C LEU A 456 10.94 -24.93 -9.89
N GLU A 457 11.51 -25.52 -8.84
CA GLU A 457 10.83 -26.51 -8.01
C GLU A 457 9.79 -25.87 -7.08
N GLN A 458 10.02 -24.67 -6.55
CA GLN A 458 8.99 -23.86 -5.87
C GLN A 458 7.86 -23.44 -6.83
N PHE A 459 8.19 -23.07 -8.08
CA PHE A 459 7.23 -22.79 -9.13
C PHE A 459 6.43 -24.06 -9.51
N ALA A 460 7.11 -25.19 -9.75
CA ALA A 460 6.51 -26.48 -10.13
C ALA A 460 5.59 -27.06 -9.05
N ARG A 461 5.96 -26.88 -7.76
CA ARG A 461 5.09 -27.25 -6.62
C ARG A 461 3.85 -26.37 -6.52
N GLY A 462 3.91 -25.11 -6.97
CA GLY A 462 2.77 -24.17 -7.00
C GLY A 462 1.79 -24.39 -8.16
N VAL A 463 2.24 -24.95 -9.30
CA VAL A 463 1.41 -25.16 -10.50
C VAL A 463 0.86 -26.57 -10.67
N GLY A 464 1.04 -27.48 -9.70
CA GLY A 464 0.48 -28.83 -9.76
C GLY A 464 0.99 -29.71 -10.92
N LEU A 465 2.10 -29.33 -11.55
CA LEU A 465 2.73 -30.16 -12.59
C LEU A 465 3.53 -31.28 -11.93
N ARG A 466 2.84 -32.39 -11.59
CA ARG A 466 3.51 -33.68 -11.38
C ARG A 466 4.12 -34.10 -12.71
N GLY A 467 5.43 -33.87 -12.86
CA GLY A 467 6.22 -34.48 -13.91
C GLY A 467 6.20 -35.99 -13.75
N THR A 468 5.41 -36.65 -14.59
CA THR A 468 5.65 -38.06 -14.94
C THR A 468 6.88 -38.08 -15.84
N ASN A 469 8.01 -38.48 -15.29
CA ASN A 469 8.62 -39.76 -15.64
C ASN A 469 10.01 -39.88 -15.03
N ALA A 470 10.25 -41.10 -14.58
CA ALA A 470 11.48 -41.58 -14.00
C ALA A 470 12.66 -41.37 -14.95
N ILE A 471 13.82 -41.21 -14.30
CA ILE A 471 15.13 -41.62 -14.80
C ILE A 471 15.01 -43.07 -15.30
N ILE A 472 15.88 -43.49 -16.23
CA ILE A 472 16.10 -44.90 -16.58
C ILE A 472 15.93 -45.82 -15.37
#